data_AF-A0A7S3MCG1-F1
#
_entry.id   AF-A0A7S3MCG1-F1
#
_cell.length_a   1.000
_cell.length_b   1.000
_cell.length_c   1.000
_cell.angle_alpha   90.00
_cell.angle_beta   90.00
_cell.angle_gamma   90.00
#
_symmetry.space_group_name_H-M   'P 1'
#
loop_
_entity.id
_entity.type
_entity.pdbx_description
1 polymer ?
#
loop_
_entity_poly.entity_id
_entity_poly.type
_entity_poly.pdbx_seq_one_letter_code
_entity_poly.pdbx_strand_id
1 'polypeptide(L)'
;MEYLTLDGWDPKNPEHQELMRQHLHGNGAAKTPSIEEDLAMVRAAGFEIIEHFDYMDLGNDIYGEDNWPWWADLQPHMPDPRRLLLPAHPYVRWMQPTILGALAKIGLLPENVPKTASVMNEGADGLSGLGRVGALTPQYYIGARKPLK
;
A
#
# COMPACT_ATOMS: atom_id res chain seq x y z
N MET A 1 -0.27 7.04 -10.99
CA MET A 1 -0.89 5.77 -10.49
C MET A 1 -1.22 5.95 -9.00
N GLU A 2 -1.93 5.02 -8.35
CA GLU A 2 -2.25 5.13 -6.91
C GLU A 2 -1.01 4.99 -6.00
N TYR A 3 0.05 4.32 -6.46
CA TYR A 3 1.27 4.06 -5.71
C TYR A 3 2.50 4.43 -6.53
N LEU A 4 3.52 5.01 -5.89
CA LEU A 4 4.80 5.36 -6.52
C LEU A 4 5.97 4.77 -5.74
N THR A 5 7.02 4.33 -6.42
CA THR A 5 8.26 3.91 -5.76
C THR A 5 9.07 5.12 -5.31
N LEU A 6 9.66 4.99 -4.12
CA LEU A 6 10.54 5.98 -3.50
C LEU A 6 12.02 5.56 -3.61
N ASP A 7 12.92 6.42 -3.11
CA ASP A 7 14.37 6.17 -3.11
C ASP A 7 14.78 4.95 -2.28
N GLY A 8 13.96 4.53 -1.30
CA GLY A 8 14.19 3.30 -0.54
C GLY A 8 13.97 2.02 -1.35
N TRP A 9 13.41 2.10 -2.56
CA TRP A 9 13.24 0.93 -3.43
C TRP A 9 14.58 0.42 -3.95
N ASP A 10 14.85 -0.87 -3.73
CA ASP A 10 16.05 -1.54 -4.22
C ASP A 10 15.65 -2.78 -5.02
N PRO A 11 15.75 -2.76 -6.35
CA PRO A 11 15.38 -3.89 -7.20
C PRO A 11 16.33 -5.08 -7.06
N LYS A 12 17.45 -4.97 -6.34
CA LYS A 12 18.40 -6.06 -6.07
C LYS A 12 18.20 -6.69 -4.70
N ASN A 13 17.44 -6.05 -3.80
CA ASN A 13 17.15 -6.59 -2.48
C ASN A 13 16.03 -7.66 -2.59
N PRO A 14 16.30 -8.94 -2.22
CA PRO A 14 15.30 -10.00 -2.29
C PRO A 14 14.05 -9.75 -1.46
N GLU A 15 14.19 -9.08 -0.31
CA GLU A 15 13.03 -8.71 0.55
C GLU A 15 12.13 -7.70 -0.17
N HIS A 16 12.73 -6.67 -0.79
CA HIS A 16 11.99 -5.67 -1.55
C HIS A 16 11.29 -6.31 -2.75
N GLN A 17 11.96 -7.20 -3.48
CA GLN A 17 11.37 -7.94 -4.60
C GLN A 17 10.16 -8.78 -4.18
N GLU A 18 10.23 -9.47 -3.04
CA GLU A 18 9.11 -10.27 -2.54
C GLU A 18 7.93 -9.40 -2.11
N LEU A 19 8.18 -8.31 -1.38
CA LEU A 19 7.13 -7.35 -1.00
C LEU A 19 6.47 -6.72 -2.23
N MET A 20 7.25 -6.37 -3.25
CA MET A 20 6.73 -5.86 -4.53
C MET A 20 5.90 -6.91 -5.27
N ARG A 21 6.34 -8.17 -5.30
CA ARG A 21 5.56 -9.27 -5.89
C ARG A 21 4.19 -9.40 -5.23
N GLN A 22 4.15 -9.38 -3.90
CA GLN A 22 2.93 -9.44 -3.10
C GLN A 22 2.02 -8.23 -3.37
N HIS A 23 2.58 -7.01 -3.34
CA HIS A 23 1.87 -5.77 -3.66
C HIS A 23 1.23 -5.79 -5.05
N LEU A 24 2.01 -6.18 -6.08
CA LEU A 24 1.53 -6.24 -7.46
C LEU A 24 0.45 -7.30 -7.65
N HIS A 25 0.62 -8.48 -7.03
CA HIS A 25 -0.37 -9.55 -7.08
C HIS A 25 -1.69 -9.12 -6.43
N GLY A 26 -1.64 -8.57 -5.22
CA GLY A 26 -2.84 -8.17 -4.49
C GLY A 26 -3.60 -7.00 -5.11
N ASN A 27 -2.89 -6.04 -5.71
CA ASN A 27 -3.50 -4.90 -6.40
C ASN A 27 -3.86 -5.18 -7.87
N GLY A 28 -3.48 -6.35 -8.41
CA GLY A 28 -3.67 -6.66 -9.82
C GLY A 28 -2.90 -5.72 -10.76
N ALA A 29 -1.74 -5.22 -10.31
CA ALA A 29 -0.92 -4.27 -11.05
C ALA A 29 0.26 -4.97 -11.74
N ALA A 30 0.65 -4.48 -12.91
CA ALA A 30 1.80 -5.01 -13.65
C ALA A 30 3.14 -4.40 -13.21
N LYS A 31 3.11 -3.12 -12.79
CA LYS A 31 4.27 -2.40 -12.28
C LYS A 31 3.84 -1.24 -11.39
N THR A 32 4.75 -0.79 -10.53
CA THR A 32 4.63 0.47 -9.79
C THR A 32 5.62 1.46 -10.40
N PRO A 33 5.17 2.64 -10.87
CA PRO A 33 6.05 3.60 -11.51
C PRO A 33 6.89 4.36 -10.47
N SER A 34 8.02 4.91 -10.90
CA SER A 34 8.75 5.89 -10.08
C SER A 34 8.05 7.24 -10.06
N ILE A 35 8.42 8.08 -9.09
CA ILE A 35 8.02 9.50 -9.06
C ILE A 35 8.31 10.17 -10.40
N GLU A 36 9.52 9.99 -10.94
CA GLU A 36 9.90 10.62 -12.22
C GLU A 36 9.07 10.14 -13.41
N GLU A 37 8.73 8.84 -13.46
CA GLU A 37 7.82 8.32 -14.48
C GLU A 37 6.44 8.98 -14.37
N ASP A 38 5.90 9.14 -13.15
CA ASP A 38 4.59 9.74 -12.93
C ASP A 38 4.58 11.24 -13.26
N LEU A 39 5.62 11.99 -12.86
CA LEU A 39 5.80 13.40 -13.22
C LEU A 39 5.96 13.57 -14.74
N ALA A 40 6.67 12.66 -15.42
CA ALA A 40 6.78 12.66 -16.87
C ALA A 40 5.41 12.43 -17.54
N MET A 41 4.57 11.54 -17.01
CA MET A 41 3.20 11.32 -17.51
C MET A 41 2.33 12.57 -17.35
N VAL A 42 2.43 13.26 -16.20
CA VAL A 42 1.70 14.52 -15.97
C VAL A 42 2.13 15.61 -16.96
N ARG A 43 3.44 15.77 -17.19
CA ARG A 43 3.96 16.72 -18.20
C ARG A 43 3.52 16.35 -19.61
N ALA A 44 3.55 15.05 -19.95
CA ALA A 44 3.11 14.55 -21.26
C ALA A 44 1.62 14.79 -21.52
N ALA A 45 0.80 14.82 -20.48
CA ALA A 45 -0.61 15.21 -20.56
C ALA A 45 -0.82 16.73 -20.78
N GLY A 46 0.25 17.51 -20.86
CA GLY A 46 0.24 18.95 -21.11
C GLY A 46 0.04 19.80 -19.86
N PHE A 47 0.32 19.26 -18.68
CA PHE A 47 0.28 20.01 -17.42
C PHE A 47 1.68 20.54 -17.07
N GLU A 48 1.68 21.73 -16.47
CA GLU A 48 2.84 22.29 -15.77
C GLU A 48 2.73 21.91 -14.30
N ILE A 49 3.74 21.23 -13.77
CA ILE A 49 3.80 20.86 -12.36
C ILE A 49 4.23 22.09 -11.56
N ILE A 50 3.42 22.50 -10.59
CA ILE A 50 3.67 23.63 -9.69
C ILE A 50 4.45 23.15 -8.48
N GLU A 51 4.03 22.03 -7.91
CA GLU A 51 4.62 21.43 -6.72
C GLU A 51 4.32 19.93 -6.69
N HIS A 52 5.17 19.16 -6.02
CA HIS A 52 4.96 17.75 -5.76
C HIS A 52 5.78 17.32 -4.55
N PHE A 53 5.24 16.45 -3.70
CA PHE A 53 5.90 15.96 -2.49
C PHE A 53 5.18 14.71 -1.95
N ASP A 54 5.84 13.96 -1.08
CA ASP A 54 5.20 12.87 -0.33
C ASP A 54 4.54 13.42 0.94
N TYR A 55 3.24 13.15 1.14
CA TYR A 55 2.57 13.51 2.38
C TYR A 55 3.14 12.81 3.60
N MET A 56 3.78 11.64 3.44
CA MET A 56 4.45 10.96 4.54
C MET A 56 5.63 11.78 5.06
N ASP A 57 6.43 12.35 4.16
CA ASP A 57 7.55 13.23 4.51
C ASP A 57 7.05 14.52 5.16
N LEU A 58 6.02 15.15 4.59
CA LEU A 58 5.39 16.32 5.20
C LEU A 58 4.82 16.02 6.60
N GLY A 59 4.24 14.82 6.79
CA GLY A 59 3.76 14.36 8.09
C GLY A 59 4.88 14.21 9.11
N ASN A 60 6.03 13.67 8.69
CA ASN A 60 7.22 13.57 9.55
C ASN A 60 7.73 14.97 9.96
N ASP A 61 7.70 15.94 9.04
CA ASP A 61 8.13 17.31 9.33
C ASP A 61 7.18 18.04 10.31
N ILE A 62 5.86 17.82 10.18
CA ILE A 62 4.85 18.51 11.00
C ILE A 62 4.70 17.86 12.38
N TYR A 63 4.66 16.52 12.44
CA TYR A 63 4.31 15.78 13.65
C TYR A 63 5.50 15.09 14.32
N GLY A 64 6.64 14.96 13.64
CA GLY A 64 7.84 14.32 14.20
C GLY A 64 7.56 12.91 14.71
N GLU A 65 7.86 12.67 15.98
CA GLU A 65 7.65 11.37 16.65
C GLU A 65 6.16 11.00 16.80
N ASP A 66 5.25 11.98 16.76
CA ASP A 66 3.80 11.75 16.84
C ASP A 66 3.20 11.37 15.47
N ASN A 67 4.00 11.38 14.38
CA ASN A 67 3.51 10.99 13.07
C ASN A 67 3.16 9.50 13.03
N TRP A 68 1.91 9.18 12.71
CA TRP A 68 1.46 7.80 12.54
C TRP A 68 1.62 7.39 11.07
N PRO A 69 2.53 6.44 10.74
CA PRO A 69 2.73 6.06 9.35
C PRO A 69 1.48 5.39 8.77
N TRP A 70 1.15 5.71 7.51
CA TRP A 70 -0.01 5.12 6.82
C TRP A 70 0.06 3.59 6.77
N TRP A 71 1.27 3.02 6.70
CA TRP A 71 1.48 1.58 6.61
C TRP A 71 1.34 0.88 7.97
N ALA A 72 1.33 1.63 9.07
CA ALA A 72 1.34 1.07 10.41
C ALA A 72 0.16 0.11 10.58
N ASP A 73 -1.09 0.57 10.45
CA ASP A 73 -2.30 -0.23 10.74
C ASP A 73 -2.47 -1.48 9.86
N LEU A 74 -1.72 -1.57 8.76
CA LEU A 74 -1.70 -2.69 7.83
C LEU A 74 -0.62 -3.73 8.15
N GLN A 75 0.31 -3.40 9.03
CA GLN A 75 1.34 -4.33 9.52
C GLN A 75 0.84 -5.12 10.75
N PRO A 76 1.30 -6.37 10.92
CA PRO A 76 1.03 -7.11 12.15
C PRO A 76 1.70 -6.40 13.34
N HIS A 77 0.88 -5.79 14.21
CA HIS A 77 1.35 -5.07 15.39
C HIS A 77 1.62 -5.98 16.60
N MET A 78 2.51 -5.50 17.47
CA MET A 78 2.63 -5.94 18.86
C MET A 78 1.28 -5.83 19.60
N PRO A 79 1.02 -6.65 20.64
CA PRO A 79 -0.28 -6.77 21.28
C PRO A 79 -0.62 -5.53 22.13
N ASP A 80 -1.15 -4.49 21.49
CA ASP A 80 -1.92 -3.44 22.18
C ASP A 80 -3.39 -3.90 22.25
N PRO A 81 -4.01 -3.99 23.44
CA PRO A 81 -5.43 -4.32 23.59
C PRO A 81 -6.37 -3.46 22.74
N ARG A 82 -5.97 -2.22 22.41
CA ARG A 82 -6.74 -1.29 21.58
C ARG A 82 -6.69 -1.62 20.09
N ARG A 83 -5.81 -2.54 19.66
CA ARG A 83 -5.53 -2.88 18.25
C ARG A 83 -5.88 -4.32 17.87
N LEU A 84 -6.50 -5.07 18.80
CA LEU A 84 -6.92 -6.47 18.61
C LEU A 84 -7.90 -6.69 17.43
N LEU A 85 -8.64 -5.64 17.04
CA LEU A 85 -9.64 -5.71 15.97
C LEU A 85 -9.14 -5.19 14.62
N LEU A 86 -7.87 -4.79 14.50
CA LEU A 86 -7.34 -4.35 13.22
C LEU A 86 -7.25 -5.54 12.24
N PRO A 87 -7.57 -5.36 10.96
CA PRO A 87 -7.52 -6.43 9.96
C PRO A 87 -6.14 -7.09 9.82
N ALA A 88 -5.06 -6.37 10.14
CA ALA A 88 -3.69 -6.88 10.12
C ALA A 88 -3.30 -7.66 11.38
N HIS A 89 -4.12 -7.64 12.44
CA HIS A 89 -3.81 -8.34 13.68
C HIS A 89 -3.70 -9.86 13.42
N PRO A 90 -2.66 -10.54 13.94
CA PRO A 90 -2.42 -11.97 13.67
C PRO A 90 -3.64 -12.87 13.96
N TYR A 91 -4.38 -12.60 15.04
CA TYR A 91 -5.62 -13.33 15.34
C TYR A 91 -6.68 -13.17 14.26
N VAL A 92 -6.89 -11.95 13.74
CA VAL A 92 -7.85 -11.70 12.67
C VAL A 92 -7.39 -12.39 11.39
N ARG A 93 -6.10 -12.27 11.04
CA ARG A 93 -5.50 -12.92 9.87
C ARG A 93 -5.58 -14.45 9.92
N TRP A 94 -5.50 -15.05 11.10
CA TRP A 94 -5.66 -16.49 11.29
C TRP A 94 -7.14 -16.94 11.28
N MET A 95 -8.04 -16.19 11.92
CA MET A 95 -9.45 -16.55 12.01
C MET A 95 -10.21 -16.32 10.70
N GLN A 96 -9.88 -15.25 9.97
CA GLN A 96 -10.64 -14.80 8.80
C GLN A 96 -10.75 -15.89 7.70
N PRO A 97 -9.67 -16.56 7.25
CA PRO A 97 -9.79 -17.62 6.23
C PRO A 97 -10.68 -18.78 6.69
N THR A 98 -10.61 -19.13 7.97
CA THR A 98 -11.39 -20.22 8.56
C THR A 98 -12.89 -19.87 8.57
N ILE A 99 -13.24 -18.66 9.02
CA ILE A 99 -14.63 -18.19 9.06
C ILE A 99 -15.18 -18.08 7.64
N LEU A 100 -14.46 -17.42 6.73
CA LEU A 100 -14.89 -17.26 5.35
C LEU A 100 -15.06 -18.62 4.65
N GLY A 101 -14.15 -19.57 4.90
CA GLY A 101 -14.24 -20.93 4.37
C GLY A 101 -15.46 -21.70 4.89
N ALA A 102 -15.79 -21.56 6.17
CA ALA A 102 -16.99 -22.17 6.74
C ALA A 102 -18.27 -21.57 6.15
N LEU A 103 -18.36 -20.25 6.04
CA LEU A 103 -19.49 -19.54 5.44
C LEU A 103 -19.68 -19.87 3.95
N ALA A 104 -18.58 -20.03 3.21
CA ALA A 104 -18.62 -20.48 1.82
C ALA A 104 -19.15 -21.92 1.69
N LYS A 105 -18.71 -22.84 2.56
CA LYS A 105 -19.16 -24.24 2.56
C LYS A 105 -20.66 -24.40 2.80
N ILE A 106 -21.27 -23.53 3.62
CA ILE A 106 -22.71 -23.55 3.88
C ILE A 106 -23.52 -22.70 2.89
N GLY A 107 -22.88 -22.16 1.84
CA GLY A 107 -23.53 -21.41 0.77
C GLY A 107 -23.93 -19.98 1.13
N LEU A 108 -23.49 -19.45 2.27
CA LEU A 108 -23.72 -18.03 2.63
C LEU A 108 -22.81 -17.08 1.86
N LEU A 109 -21.63 -17.55 1.44
CA LEU A 109 -20.69 -16.79 0.61
C LEU A 109 -20.32 -17.58 -0.64
N PRO A 110 -19.96 -16.90 -1.75
CA PRO A 110 -19.34 -17.56 -2.89
C PRO A 110 -18.05 -18.31 -2.52
N GLU A 111 -17.80 -19.46 -3.16
CA GLU A 111 -16.64 -20.32 -2.89
C GLU A 111 -15.28 -19.61 -3.05
N ASN A 112 -15.22 -18.56 -3.86
CA ASN A 112 -14.00 -17.81 -4.14
C ASN A 112 -13.68 -16.73 -3.08
N VAL A 113 -14.61 -16.37 -2.20
CA VAL A 113 -14.39 -15.29 -1.21
C VAL A 113 -13.18 -15.53 -0.30
N PRO A 114 -12.95 -16.74 0.26
CA PRO A 114 -11.76 -17.01 1.07
C PRO A 114 -10.45 -16.78 0.29
N LYS A 115 -10.44 -17.15 -0.99
CA LYS A 115 -9.28 -16.95 -1.87
C LYS A 115 -9.04 -15.46 -2.12
N THR A 116 -10.09 -14.69 -2.43
CA THR A 116 -9.99 -13.23 -2.62
C THR A 116 -9.46 -12.55 -1.36
N ALA A 117 -9.96 -12.92 -0.17
CA ALA A 117 -9.47 -12.37 1.09
C ALA A 117 -7.97 -12.68 1.31
N SER A 118 -7.52 -13.90 0.98
CA SER A 118 -6.10 -14.26 1.06
C SER A 118 -5.23 -13.42 0.13
N VAL A 119 -5.68 -13.15 -1.10
CA VAL A 119 -4.96 -12.31 -2.07
C VAL A 119 -4.88 -10.86 -1.59
N MET A 120 -5.97 -10.33 -1.04
CA MET A 120 -5.99 -8.97 -0.48
C MET A 120 -5.06 -8.84 0.74
N ASN A 121 -5.02 -9.86 1.60
CA ASN A 121 -4.13 -9.91 2.74
C ASN A 121 -2.65 -9.93 2.32
N GLU A 122 -2.29 -10.76 1.33
CA GLU A 122 -0.94 -10.78 0.74
C GLU A 122 -0.59 -9.41 0.16
N GLY A 123 -1.50 -8.80 -0.61
CA GLY A 123 -1.33 -7.45 -1.15
C GLY A 123 -1.09 -6.39 -0.10
N ALA A 124 -1.86 -6.43 0.99
CA ALA A 124 -1.74 -5.52 2.11
C ALA A 124 -0.37 -5.66 2.81
N ASP A 125 0.10 -6.89 3.00
CA ASP A 125 1.40 -7.17 3.63
C ASP A 125 2.56 -6.66 2.75
N GLY A 126 2.49 -6.92 1.45
CA GLY A 126 3.45 -6.39 0.48
C GLY A 126 3.46 -4.86 0.42
N LEU A 127 2.27 -4.24 0.30
CA LEU A 127 2.11 -2.79 0.21
C LEU A 127 2.65 -2.10 1.47
N SER A 128 2.19 -2.51 2.63
CA SER A 128 2.58 -1.87 3.90
C SER A 128 4.02 -2.22 4.29
N GLY A 129 4.53 -3.39 3.89
CA GLY A 129 5.94 -3.73 4.02
C GLY A 129 6.84 -2.81 3.21
N LEU A 130 6.48 -2.50 1.96
CA LEU A 130 7.19 -1.51 1.13
C LEU A 130 7.12 -0.11 1.73
N GLY A 131 5.97 0.28 2.30
CA GLY A 131 5.83 1.52 3.04
C GLY A 131 6.78 1.60 4.25
N ARG A 132 6.89 0.51 5.01
CA ARG A 132 7.75 0.41 6.20
C ARG A 132 9.23 0.58 5.89
N VAL A 133 9.69 0.08 4.74
CA VAL A 133 11.09 0.25 4.29
C VAL A 133 11.31 1.53 3.48
N GLY A 134 10.29 2.40 3.36
CA GLY A 134 10.39 3.65 2.60
C GLY A 134 10.59 3.43 1.10
N ALA A 135 10.14 2.30 0.56
CA ALA A 135 10.28 1.96 -0.86
C ALA A 135 9.09 2.38 -1.72
N LEU A 136 7.95 2.68 -1.10
CA LEU A 136 6.71 3.00 -1.80
C LEU A 136 5.84 3.94 -0.96
N THR A 137 5.14 4.86 -1.63
CA THR A 137 4.09 5.69 -1.01
C THR A 137 2.79 5.65 -1.83
N PRO A 138 1.63 5.57 -1.16
CA PRO A 138 0.32 5.89 -1.75
C PRO A 138 -0.04 7.37 -1.63
N GLN A 139 0.76 8.18 -0.92
CA GLN A 139 0.38 9.53 -0.52
C GLN A 139 1.19 10.60 -1.26
N TYR A 140 1.60 10.32 -2.49
CA TYR A 140 2.30 11.29 -3.30
C TYR A 140 1.35 12.36 -3.85
N TYR A 141 1.65 13.62 -3.56
CA TYR A 141 0.89 14.77 -4.02
C TYR A 141 1.54 15.39 -5.25
N ILE A 142 0.71 15.76 -6.23
CA ILE A 142 1.13 16.52 -7.41
C ILE A 142 0.13 17.65 -7.64
N GLY A 143 0.55 18.88 -7.38
CA GLY A 143 -0.15 20.10 -7.75
C GLY A 143 0.27 20.53 -9.15
N ALA A 144 -0.65 20.47 -10.12
CA ALA A 144 -0.36 20.82 -11.50
C ALA A 144 -1.43 21.70 -12.13
N ARG A 145 -1.01 22.57 -13.06
CA ARG A 145 -1.87 23.50 -13.79
C ARG A 145 -1.81 23.20 -15.27
N LYS A 146 -2.97 23.17 -15.92
CA LYS A 146 -3.04 23.15 -17.38
C LYS A 146 -2.90 24.58 -17.90
N PRO A 147 -1.88 24.90 -18.71
CA PRO A 147 -1.79 26.22 -19.34
C PRO A 147 -2.99 26.40 -20.27
N LEU A 148 -3.69 27.52 -20.12
CA LEU A 148 -4.64 27.97 -21.13
C LEU A 148 -3.81 28.43 -22.32
N LYS A 149 -4.06 27.86 -23.51
CA LYS A 149 -3.55 28.44 -24.75
C LYS A 149 -4.10 29.84 -24.93
#